data_AF-A0A928HQG1-F1
#
_entry.id   AF-A0A928HQG1-F1
#
_cell.length_a   1.000
_cell.length_b   1.000
_cell.length_c   1.000
_cell.angle_alpha   90.00
_cell.angle_beta   90.00
_cell.angle_gamma   90.00
#
_symmetry.space_group_name_H-M   'P 1'
#
loop_
_entity.id
_entity.type
_entity.pdbx_description
1 polymer ?
#
loop_
_entity_poly.entity_id
_entity_poly.type
_entity_poly.pdbx_seq_one_letter_code
_entity_poly.pdbx_strand_id
1 'polypeptide(L)'
;MSDTKEISRTKKILLFCFRNIINLIFACLTAYYALLAFVLQIAPLENKMMLAGVIILWLFWLFAKAIITMILSIIIVLLILYGWYYYTHYDQINCKNSGGVWNEQTQTCEEKVDLLQRIKDIWKEKTFLKVFFPDEKEEKATKDK
;
A
#
# COMPACT_ATOMS: atom_id res chain seq x y z
N MET A 1 -10.52 -48.21 -22.96
CA MET A 1 -10.44 -47.69 -21.58
C MET A 1 -9.15 -46.87 -21.44
N SER A 2 -9.06 -45.71 -22.13
CA SER A 2 -7.84 -44.88 -22.14
C SER A 2 -8.09 -43.36 -22.24
N ASP A 3 -9.34 -42.88 -22.32
CA ASP A 3 -9.61 -41.48 -22.70
C ASP A 3 -9.73 -40.48 -21.54
N THR A 4 -9.93 -40.94 -20.30
CA THR A 4 -10.23 -40.01 -19.19
C THR A 4 -8.99 -39.30 -18.63
N LYS A 5 -7.77 -39.81 -18.89
CA LYS A 5 -6.52 -39.26 -18.34
C LYS A 5 -5.92 -38.11 -19.17
N GLU A 6 -6.24 -38.05 -20.47
CA GLU A 6 -5.73 -36.98 -21.37
C GLU A 6 -6.43 -35.64 -21.16
N ILE A 7 -7.74 -35.64 -20.85
CA ILE A 7 -8.57 -34.43 -20.67
C ILE A 7 -8.03 -33.52 -19.55
N SER A 8 -7.38 -34.10 -18.54
CA SER A 8 -6.75 -33.36 -17.44
C SER A 8 -5.49 -32.59 -17.87
N ARG A 9 -4.66 -33.19 -18.74
CA ARG A 9 -3.40 -32.58 -19.19
C ARG A 9 -3.65 -31.55 -20.28
N THR A 10 -4.54 -31.82 -21.22
CA THR A 10 -4.94 -30.87 -22.25
C THR A 10 -5.57 -29.62 -21.65
N LYS A 11 -6.39 -29.72 -20.61
CA LYS A 11 -6.90 -28.54 -19.88
C LYS A 11 -5.79 -27.72 -19.22
N LYS A 12 -4.78 -28.35 -18.62
CA LYS A 12 -3.61 -27.64 -18.04
C LYS A 12 -2.77 -26.94 -19.12
N ILE A 13 -2.56 -27.60 -20.25
CA ILE A 13 -1.83 -27.02 -21.40
C ILE A 13 -2.63 -25.87 -22.01
N LEU A 14 -3.94 -26.02 -22.17
CA LEU A 14 -4.83 -24.96 -22.65
C LEU A 14 -4.82 -23.75 -21.71
N LEU A 15 -4.86 -23.97 -20.39
CA LEU A 15 -4.80 -22.88 -19.40
C LEU A 15 -3.43 -22.20 -19.40
N PHE A 16 -2.36 -22.94 -19.63
CA PHE A 16 -1.01 -22.39 -19.82
C PHE A 16 -0.91 -21.57 -21.11
N CYS A 17 -1.51 -22.06 -22.21
CA CYS A 17 -1.62 -21.34 -23.48
C CYS A 17 -2.42 -20.05 -23.33
N PHE A 18 -3.56 -20.07 -22.62
CA PHE A 18 -4.35 -18.86 -22.36
C PHE A 18 -3.60 -17.85 -21.47
N ARG A 19 -2.85 -18.32 -20.47
CA ARG A 19 -2.02 -17.46 -19.61
C ARG A 19 -0.93 -16.71 -20.40
N ASN A 20 -0.49 -17.27 -21.52
CA ASN A 20 0.57 -16.71 -22.35
C ASN A 20 0.18 -16.60 -23.84
N ILE A 21 -1.10 -16.34 -24.13
CA ILE A 21 -1.65 -16.37 -25.49
C ILE A 21 -0.90 -15.45 -26.45
N ILE A 22 -0.46 -14.30 -25.94
CA ILE A 22 0.29 -13.30 -26.70
C ILE A 22 1.67 -13.82 -27.08
N ASN A 23 2.38 -14.48 -26.16
CA ASN A 23 3.67 -15.11 -26.47
C ASN A 23 3.53 -16.26 -27.47
N LEU A 24 2.42 -16.98 -27.42
CA LEU A 24 2.12 -18.06 -28.36
C LEU A 24 1.87 -17.50 -29.77
N ILE A 25 1.12 -16.39 -29.88
CA ILE A 25 0.91 -15.69 -31.15
C ILE A 25 2.24 -15.20 -31.74
N PHE A 26 3.10 -14.58 -30.94
CA PHE A 26 4.43 -14.15 -31.40
C PHE A 26 5.33 -15.33 -31.80
N ALA A 27 5.30 -16.45 -31.06
CA ALA A 27 6.03 -17.67 -31.42
C ALA A 27 5.52 -18.27 -32.74
N CYS A 28 4.21 -18.30 -32.97
CA CYS A 28 3.64 -18.75 -34.24
C CYS A 28 3.99 -17.80 -35.40
N LEU A 29 3.91 -16.48 -35.19
CA LEU A 29 4.30 -15.49 -36.20
C LEU A 29 5.78 -15.61 -36.58
N THR A 30 6.66 -15.71 -35.59
CA THR A 30 8.10 -15.87 -35.83
C THR A 30 8.40 -17.16 -36.58
N ALA A 31 7.77 -18.28 -36.20
CA ALA A 31 7.90 -19.54 -36.94
C ALA A 31 7.39 -19.42 -38.39
N TYR A 32 6.28 -18.74 -38.61
CA TYR A 32 5.71 -18.52 -39.95
C TYR A 32 6.64 -17.70 -40.85
N TYR A 33 7.13 -16.55 -40.38
CA TYR A 33 8.08 -15.73 -41.15
C TYR A 33 9.45 -16.40 -41.30
N ALA A 34 9.90 -17.19 -40.33
CA ALA A 34 11.12 -17.98 -40.46
C ALA A 34 10.99 -19.05 -41.55
N LEU A 35 9.87 -19.78 -41.61
CA LEU A 35 9.62 -20.76 -42.67
C LEU A 35 9.56 -20.08 -44.05
N LEU A 36 8.89 -18.93 -44.17
CA LEU A 36 8.84 -18.16 -45.41
C LEU A 36 10.23 -17.67 -45.87
N ALA A 37 11.03 -17.16 -44.95
CA ALA A 37 12.35 -16.60 -45.26
C ALA A 37 13.41 -17.67 -45.57
N PHE A 38 13.37 -18.82 -44.87
CA PHE A 38 14.42 -19.84 -44.97
C PHE A 38 14.06 -21.03 -45.85
N VAL A 39 12.81 -21.50 -45.83
CA VAL A 39 12.39 -22.71 -46.58
C VAL A 39 11.84 -22.35 -47.96
N LEU A 40 11.05 -21.28 -48.06
CA LEU A 40 10.38 -20.90 -49.31
C LEU A 40 11.19 -19.90 -50.16
N GLN A 41 12.16 -19.18 -49.59
CA GLN A 41 13.00 -18.15 -50.25
C GLN A 41 12.21 -17.09 -51.07
N ILE A 42 10.92 -16.91 -50.77
CA ILE A 42 10.09 -15.88 -51.40
C ILE A 42 10.47 -14.54 -50.76
N ALA A 43 10.93 -13.57 -51.55
CA ALA A 43 11.30 -12.21 -51.12
C ALA A 43 12.15 -12.17 -49.80
N PRO A 44 13.39 -12.71 -49.82
CA PRO A 44 14.15 -12.99 -48.60
C PRO A 44 14.60 -11.75 -47.82
N LEU A 45 14.71 -10.58 -48.45
CA LEU A 45 15.07 -9.33 -47.77
C LEU A 45 13.92 -8.78 -46.94
N GLU A 46 12.71 -8.73 -47.52
CA GLU A 46 11.52 -8.20 -46.84
C GLU A 46 11.09 -9.10 -45.68
N ASN A 47 11.05 -10.41 -45.91
CA ASN A 47 10.65 -11.37 -44.88
C ASN A 47 11.65 -11.45 -43.72
N LYS A 48 12.94 -11.23 -43.95
CA LYS A 48 13.95 -11.13 -42.87
C LYS A 48 13.78 -9.86 -42.04
N MET A 49 13.45 -8.73 -42.67
CA MET A 49 13.16 -7.48 -41.95
C MET A 49 11.88 -7.60 -41.12
N MET A 50 10.83 -8.22 -41.65
CA MET A 50 9.60 -8.49 -40.89
C MET A 50 9.85 -9.44 -39.72
N LEU A 51 10.62 -10.51 -39.91
CA LEU A 51 11.01 -11.41 -38.82
C LEU A 51 11.76 -10.67 -37.70
N ALA A 52 12.73 -9.82 -38.06
CA ALA A 52 13.46 -9.00 -37.09
C ALA A 52 12.52 -8.03 -36.34
N GLY A 53 11.59 -7.39 -37.06
CA GLY A 53 10.58 -6.52 -36.45
C GLY A 53 9.67 -7.25 -35.46
N VAL A 54 9.21 -8.46 -35.81
CA VAL A 54 8.38 -9.29 -34.92
C VAL A 54 9.16 -9.72 -33.68
N ILE A 55 10.44 -10.10 -33.81
CA ILE A 55 11.29 -10.49 -32.68
C ILE A 55 11.52 -9.29 -31.74
N ILE A 56 11.83 -8.12 -32.30
CA ILE A 56 12.01 -6.88 -31.51
C ILE A 56 10.72 -6.53 -30.79
N LEU A 57 9.57 -6.58 -31.48
CA LEU A 57 8.27 -6.32 -30.89
C LEU A 57 7.93 -7.33 -29.78
N TRP A 58 8.31 -8.60 -29.97
CA TRP A 58 8.12 -9.64 -28.97
C TRP A 58 8.95 -9.39 -27.70
N LEU A 59 10.22 -9.01 -27.85
CA LEU A 59 11.07 -8.62 -26.73
C LEU A 59 10.56 -7.36 -26.03
N PHE A 60 10.13 -6.36 -26.80
CA PHE A 60 9.53 -5.15 -26.25
C PHE A 60 8.26 -5.46 -25.45
N TRP A 61 7.41 -6.36 -25.94
CA TRP A 61 6.23 -6.82 -25.24
C TRP A 61 6.57 -7.52 -23.91
N LEU A 62 7.56 -8.41 -23.92
CA LEU A 62 8.04 -9.07 -22.69
C LEU A 62 8.57 -8.06 -21.67
N PHE A 63 9.34 -7.08 -22.14
CA PHE A 63 9.89 -6.02 -21.29
C PHE A 63 8.78 -5.14 -20.70
N ALA A 64 7.81 -4.71 -21.51
CA ALA A 64 6.66 -3.93 -21.06
C ALA A 64 5.83 -4.71 -20.01
N LYS A 65 5.56 -5.99 -20.25
CA LYS A 65 4.86 -6.87 -19.29
C LYS A 65 5.64 -7.00 -17.98
N ALA A 66 6.97 -7.14 -18.05
CA ALA A 66 7.83 -7.21 -16.88
C ALA A 66 7.79 -5.92 -16.07
N ILE A 67 7.87 -4.75 -16.72
CA ILE A 67 7.77 -3.44 -16.05
C ILE A 67 6.42 -3.30 -15.34
N ILE A 68 5.31 -3.60 -16.02
CA ILE A 68 3.97 -3.50 -15.41
C ILE A 68 3.87 -4.40 -14.17
N THR A 69 4.39 -5.63 -14.27
CA THR A 69 4.38 -6.59 -13.16
C THR A 69 5.23 -6.10 -11.98
N MET A 70 6.40 -5.50 -12.25
CA MET A 70 7.27 -4.91 -11.24
C MET A 70 6.61 -3.71 -10.54
N ILE A 71 5.95 -2.83 -11.30
CA ILE A 71 5.22 -1.69 -10.71
C ILE A 71 4.07 -2.20 -9.84
N LEU A 72 3.30 -3.18 -10.34
CA LEU A 72 2.18 -3.75 -9.60
C LEU A 72 2.65 -4.43 -8.31
N SER A 73 3.77 -5.16 -8.34
CA SER A 73 4.33 -5.80 -7.14
C SER A 73 4.80 -4.77 -6.11
N ILE A 74 5.43 -3.67 -6.55
CA ILE A 74 5.83 -2.56 -5.67
C ILE A 74 4.59 -1.94 -5.00
N ILE A 75 3.51 -1.69 -5.75
CA ILE A 75 2.27 -1.15 -5.18
C ILE A 75 1.69 -2.09 -4.12
N ILE A 76 1.67 -3.40 -4.39
CA ILE A 76 1.17 -4.40 -3.43
C ILE A 76 2.02 -4.37 -2.15
N VAL A 77 3.35 -4.32 -2.26
CA VAL A 77 4.24 -4.23 -1.10
C VAL A 77 3.98 -2.96 -0.30
N LEU A 78 3.83 -1.82 -0.98
CA LEU A 78 3.50 -0.54 -0.32
C LEU A 78 2.16 -0.60 0.40
N LEU A 79 1.12 -1.20 -0.21
CA LEU A 79 -0.19 -1.36 0.42
C LEU A 79 -0.11 -2.26 1.65
N ILE A 80 0.67 -3.34 1.59
CA ILE A 80 0.88 -4.23 2.74
C ILE A 80 1.58 -3.50 3.88
N LEU A 81 2.67 -2.79 3.58
CA LEU A 81 3.42 -2.02 4.59
C LEU A 81 2.57 -0.90 5.19
N TYR A 82 1.82 -0.18 4.36
CA TYR A 82 0.91 0.86 4.80
C TYR A 82 -0.22 0.29 5.66
N GLY A 83 -0.84 -0.81 5.23
CA GLY A 83 -1.88 -1.49 5.99
C GLY A 83 -1.36 -2.03 7.32
N TRP A 84 -0.15 -2.58 7.34
CA TRP A 84 0.50 -3.05 8.57
C TRP A 84 0.75 -1.89 9.54
N TYR A 85 1.34 -0.79 9.05
CA TYR A 85 1.58 0.40 9.86
C TYR A 85 0.28 1.00 10.39
N TYR A 86 -0.75 1.08 9.54
CA TYR A 86 -2.07 1.56 9.94
C TYR A 86 -2.70 0.66 11.00
N TYR A 87 -2.56 -0.66 10.88
CA TYR A 87 -3.08 -1.62 11.85
C TYR A 87 -2.37 -1.52 13.20
N THR A 88 -1.03 -1.46 13.22
CA THR A 88 -0.27 -1.37 14.48
C THR A 88 -0.45 -0.03 15.19
N HIS A 89 -0.69 1.04 14.44
CA HIS A 89 -0.92 2.38 14.98
C HIS A 89 -2.39 2.79 14.95
N TYR A 90 -3.32 1.84 14.79
CA TYR A 90 -4.75 2.12 14.61
C TYR A 90 -5.31 2.96 15.75
N ASP A 91 -5.03 2.57 17.00
CA ASP A 91 -5.52 3.27 18.19
C ASP A 91 -4.93 4.68 18.31
N GLN A 92 -3.65 4.84 17.95
CA GLN A 92 -2.98 6.15 17.95
C GLN A 92 -3.54 7.08 16.87
N ILE A 93 -3.80 6.54 15.67
CA ILE A 93 -4.34 7.29 14.53
C ILE A 93 -5.79 7.68 14.79
N ASN A 94 -6.60 6.75 15.31
CA ASN A 94 -7.99 7.02 15.65
C ASN A 94 -8.10 8.06 16.77
N CYS A 95 -7.23 7.98 17.78
CA CYS A 95 -7.14 8.97 18.84
C CYS A 95 -6.76 10.38 18.33
N LYS A 96 -5.78 10.46 17.43
CA LYS A 96 -5.42 11.74 16.79
C LYS A 96 -6.55 12.29 15.93
N ASN A 97 -7.28 11.44 15.22
CA ASN A 97 -8.42 11.83 14.38
C ASN A 97 -9.64 12.29 15.21
N SER A 98 -9.85 11.72 16.41
CA SER A 98 -10.87 12.17 17.36
C SER A 98 -10.46 13.44 18.13
N GLY A 99 -9.29 14.02 17.84
CA GLY A 99 -8.78 15.22 18.48
C GLY A 99 -8.13 14.99 19.85
N GLY A 100 -7.95 13.74 20.26
CA GLY A 100 -7.30 13.33 21.51
C GLY A 100 -5.77 13.30 21.41
N VAL A 101 -5.11 13.14 22.56
CA VAL A 101 -3.66 12.96 22.66
C VAL A 101 -3.39 11.52 23.08
N TRP A 102 -2.59 10.82 22.28
CA TRP A 102 -2.20 9.44 22.60
C TRP A 102 -1.17 9.44 23.73
N ASN A 103 -1.47 8.75 24.83
CA ASN A 103 -0.53 8.53 25.93
C ASN A 103 0.16 7.17 25.77
N GLU A 104 1.48 7.16 25.54
CA GLU A 104 2.27 5.94 25.33
C GLU A 104 2.36 5.05 26.58
N GLN A 105 2.19 5.61 27.79
CA GLN A 105 2.32 4.86 29.04
C GLN A 105 1.06 4.11 29.44
N THR A 106 -0.11 4.67 29.16
CA THR A 106 -1.41 4.05 29.52
C THR A 106 -2.06 3.32 28.36
N GLN A 107 -1.56 3.47 27.13
CA GLN A 107 -2.17 2.98 25.89
C GLN A 107 -3.65 3.40 25.73
N THR A 108 -4.01 4.56 26.28
CA THR A 108 -5.36 5.10 26.20
C THR A 108 -5.36 6.42 25.42
N CYS A 109 -6.47 6.66 24.71
CA CYS A 109 -6.73 7.96 24.13
C CYS A 109 -7.22 8.90 25.22
N GLU A 110 -6.40 9.87 25.60
CA GLU A 110 -6.83 10.93 26.51
C GLU A 110 -7.48 12.04 25.70
N GLU A 111 -8.67 12.46 26.13
CA GLU A 111 -9.34 13.63 25.58
C GLU A 111 -8.43 14.85 25.85
N LYS A 112 -8.27 15.75 24.87
CA LYS A 112 -7.53 16.99 25.10
C LYS A 112 -8.20 17.73 26.25
N VAL A 113 -7.63 17.63 27.45
CA VAL A 113 -8.00 18.50 28.55
C VAL A 113 -7.66 19.92 28.14
N ASP A 114 -8.68 20.66 27.74
CA ASP A 114 -8.56 22.05 27.38
C ASP A 114 -7.94 22.76 28.57
N LEU A 115 -6.90 23.58 28.32
CA LEU A 115 -6.12 24.25 29.36
C LEU A 115 -7.03 25.01 30.35
N LEU A 116 -8.22 25.42 29.92
CA LEU A 116 -9.26 26.03 30.73
C LEU A 116 -9.82 25.13 31.85
N GLN A 117 -9.98 23.81 31.63
CA GLN A 117 -10.45 22.90 32.68
C GLN A 117 -9.40 22.74 33.79
N ARG A 118 -8.11 22.59 33.42
CA ARG A 118 -7.01 22.59 34.42
C ARG A 118 -6.94 23.88 35.22
N ILE A 119 -7.13 25.04 34.58
CA ILE A 119 -7.11 26.34 35.28
C ILE A 119 -8.31 26.46 36.23
N LYS A 120 -9.49 25.98 35.84
CA LYS A 120 -10.70 26.01 36.67
C LYS A 120 -10.56 25.16 37.93
N ASP A 121 -9.95 23.99 37.82
CA ASP A 121 -9.71 23.10 38.96
C ASP A 121 -8.70 23.69 39.95
N ILE A 122 -7.59 24.27 39.45
CA ILE A 122 -6.60 24.96 40.28
C ILE A 122 -7.24 26.16 41.02
N TRP A 123 -8.09 26.93 40.34
CA TRP A 123 -8.79 28.06 40.95
C TRP A 123 -9.78 27.61 42.04
N LYS A 124 -10.47 26.50 41.81
CA LYS A 124 -11.41 25.93 42.78
C LYS A 124 -10.68 25.43 44.03
N GLU A 125 -9.53 24.78 43.87
CA GLU A 125 -8.68 24.35 44.98
C GLU A 125 -8.14 25.54 45.78
N LYS A 126 -7.62 26.57 45.10
CA LYS A 126 -7.16 27.81 45.79
C LYS A 126 -8.29 28.54 46.51
N THR A 127 -9.48 28.57 45.93
CA THR A 127 -10.64 29.23 46.55
C THR A 127 -11.13 28.43 47.75
N PHE A 128 -11.15 27.09 47.66
CA PHE A 128 -11.49 26.21 48.77
C PHE A 128 -10.47 26.32 49.91
N LEU A 129 -9.17 26.31 49.60
CA LEU A 129 -8.10 26.54 50.57
C LEU A 129 -8.23 27.90 51.25
N LYS A 130 -8.56 28.97 50.52
CA LYS A 130 -8.75 30.31 51.11
C LYS A 130 -10.00 30.42 52.00
N VAL A 131 -11.04 29.62 51.72
CA VAL A 131 -12.26 29.56 52.55
C VAL A 131 -12.04 28.71 53.81
N PHE A 132 -11.33 27.59 53.70
CA PHE A 132 -11.05 26.69 54.83
C PHE A 132 -9.86 27.13 55.68
N PHE A 133 -8.89 27.82 55.09
CA PHE A 133 -7.70 28.37 55.72
C PHE A 133 -7.60 29.85 55.33
N PRO A 134 -8.40 30.73 55.95
CA PRO A 134 -8.16 32.16 55.80
C PRO A 134 -6.76 32.47 56.32
N ASP A 135 -5.89 33.00 55.46
CA ASP A 135 -4.53 33.39 55.85
C ASP A 135 -4.60 34.38 57.03
N GLU A 136 -4.04 33.97 58.16
CA GLU A 136 -3.86 34.72 59.41
C GLU A 136 -2.83 35.87 59.24
N LYS A 137 -2.98 36.67 58.18
CA LYS A 137 -2.07 37.77 57.84
C LYS A 137 -2.77 39.12 57.65
N GLU A 138 -4.09 39.18 57.59
CA GLU A 138 -4.80 40.47 57.48
C GLU A 138 -4.92 41.23 58.82
N GLU A 139 -4.72 40.58 59.97
CA GLU A 139 -4.91 41.22 61.28
C GLU A 139 -3.76 42.18 61.70
N LYS A 140 -2.63 42.20 60.98
CA LYS A 140 -1.50 43.10 61.31
C LYS A 140 -1.50 44.44 60.55
N ALA A 141 -2.37 44.64 59.56
CA ALA A 141 -2.41 45.90 58.79
C ALA A 141 -3.39 46.96 59.35
N THR A 142 -4.21 46.62 60.34
CA THR A 142 -5.20 47.54 60.96
C THR A 142 -4.80 48.02 62.35
N LYS A 143 -3.53 47.84 62.75
CA LYS A 143 -2.97 48.36 64.01
C LYS A 143 -1.95 49.50 63.84
N ASP A 144 -1.65 49.90 62.60
CA ASP A 144 -0.78 51.03 62.26
C ASP A 144 -1.53 52.07 61.39
N LYS A 145 -2.74 52.45 61.82
CA LYS A 145 -3.46 53.62 61.29
C LYS A 145 -4.05 54.45 62.41
#